data_AF-A0A183U1A4-F1
#
_entry.id   AF-A0A183U1A4-F1
#
_cell.length_a   1.000
_cell.length_b   1.000
_cell.length_c   1.000
_cell.angle_alpha   90.00
_cell.angle_beta   90.00
_cell.angle_gamma   90.00
#
_symmetry.space_group_name_H-M   'P 1'
#
loop_
_entity.id
_entity.type
_entity.pdbx_description
1 polymer ?
#
loop_
_entity_poly.entity_id
_entity_poly.type
_entity_poly.pdbx_seq_one_letter_code
_entity_poly.pdbx_strand_id
1 'polypeptide(L)'
;MKPPDNKIIPYLQQTWWYSLILSILYLVSVATIVSIMRKRAAFGLRRALLCWNVALAAFSLFGFIRTSDEFFSVLLKYGYYQSVCYSYKPDGVTSYWSLMFLISKAVELGDTFFIVLRKRPLIFLHYYHHIAVLIYTAHSGAEHTGSGRWFIWMNYLVHSVMYSYYAIVASGRRPPKRFAITVTSFQITQMIVGLIVCASVIFYKSRRECQQSSPNVALCLLIYASFAILFVRFFRKAYIRSDTKKSL
;
A
#
# COMPACT_ATOMS: atom_id res chain seq x y z
N MET A 1 -18.76 -24.23 -22.69
CA MET A 1 -17.98 -22.97 -22.68
C MET A 1 -16.76 -23.23 -21.80
N LYS A 2 -15.56 -23.35 -22.39
CA LYS A 2 -14.32 -23.64 -21.67
C LYS A 2 -14.02 -22.43 -20.75
N PRO A 3 -13.71 -22.61 -19.45
CA PRO A 3 -13.30 -21.48 -18.62
C PRO A 3 -12.09 -20.81 -19.29
N PRO A 4 -12.03 -19.47 -19.36
CA PRO A 4 -10.91 -18.78 -19.98
C PRO A 4 -9.61 -19.24 -19.31
N ASP A 5 -8.62 -19.62 -20.13
CA ASP A 5 -7.28 -20.03 -19.68
C ASP A 5 -6.66 -18.88 -18.88
N ASN A 6 -6.86 -18.91 -17.56
CA ASN A 6 -6.49 -17.81 -16.69
C ASN A 6 -4.99 -17.90 -16.37
N LYS A 7 -4.16 -17.62 -17.39
CA LYS A 7 -2.69 -17.69 -17.36
C LYS A 7 -2.05 -16.71 -16.35
N ILE A 8 -2.81 -15.77 -15.80
CA ILE A 8 -2.33 -14.73 -14.89
C ILE A 8 -1.90 -15.32 -13.54
N ILE A 9 -2.70 -16.18 -12.91
CA ILE A 9 -2.35 -16.74 -11.60
C ILE A 9 -1.08 -17.62 -11.69
N PRO A 10 -0.98 -18.58 -12.64
CA PRO A 10 0.26 -19.34 -12.85
C PRO A 10 1.46 -18.44 -13.15
N TYR A 11 1.28 -17.37 -13.92
CA TYR A 11 2.34 -16.39 -14.17
C TYR A 11 2.79 -15.74 -12.86
N LEU A 12 1.88 -15.20 -12.04
CA LEU A 12 2.22 -14.59 -10.76
C LEU A 12 2.92 -15.57 -9.82
N GLN A 13 2.52 -16.84 -9.81
CA GLN A 13 3.20 -17.90 -9.04
C GLN A 13 4.63 -18.16 -9.49
N GLN A 14 4.93 -18.01 -10.77
CA GLN A 14 6.27 -18.17 -11.31
C GLN A 14 7.11 -16.90 -11.17
N THR A 15 6.49 -15.73 -11.05
CA THR A 15 7.18 -14.43 -11.13
C THR A 15 7.21 -13.62 -9.84
N TRP A 16 6.55 -14.06 -8.75
CA TRP A 16 6.50 -13.26 -7.51
C TRP A 16 7.88 -12.95 -6.94
N TRP A 17 8.86 -13.85 -7.08
CA TRP A 17 10.23 -13.65 -6.59
C TRP A 17 10.96 -12.49 -7.28
N TYR A 18 10.50 -12.03 -8.45
CA TYR A 18 11.01 -10.80 -9.06
C TYR A 18 10.80 -9.57 -8.16
N SER A 19 9.82 -9.59 -7.23
CA SER A 19 9.65 -8.52 -6.25
C SER A 19 10.87 -8.39 -5.31
N LEU A 20 11.55 -9.50 -5.02
CA LEU A 20 12.76 -9.50 -4.20
C LEU A 20 13.92 -8.86 -4.95
N ILE A 21 14.13 -9.24 -6.22
CA ILE A 21 15.14 -8.61 -7.09
C ILE A 21 14.86 -7.12 -7.23
N LEU A 22 13.61 -6.74 -7.52
CA LEU A 22 13.24 -5.35 -7.67
C LEU A 22 13.48 -4.55 -6.39
N SER A 23 13.25 -5.15 -5.22
CA SER A 23 13.53 -4.53 -3.91
C SER A 23 15.03 -4.32 -3.67
N ILE A 24 15.87 -5.28 -4.05
CA ILE A 24 17.34 -5.16 -3.96
C ILE A 24 17.84 -4.07 -4.92
N LEU A 25 17.39 -4.10 -6.18
CA LEU A 25 17.73 -3.09 -7.18
C LEU A 25 17.30 -1.70 -6.74
N TYR A 26 16.12 -1.58 -6.15
CA TYR A 26 15.62 -0.35 -5.56
C TYR A 26 16.54 0.17 -4.45
N LEU A 27 16.95 -0.66 -3.49
CA LEU A 27 17.86 -0.25 -2.42
C LEU A 27 19.23 0.22 -2.96
N VAL A 28 19.81 -0.54 -3.89
CA VAL A 28 21.08 -0.17 -4.55
C VAL A 28 20.92 1.15 -5.29
N SER A 29 19.82 1.33 -6.04
CA SER A 29 19.53 2.56 -6.77
C SER A 29 19.40 3.76 -5.84
N VAL A 30 18.65 3.61 -4.75
CA VAL A 30 18.49 4.67 -3.74
C VAL A 30 19.84 5.05 -3.12
N ALA A 31 20.66 4.06 -2.72
CA ALA A 31 21.97 4.31 -2.14
C ALA A 31 22.91 5.05 -3.12
N THR A 32 22.93 4.62 -4.38
CA THR A 32 23.71 5.24 -5.46
C THR A 32 23.26 6.69 -5.71
N ILE A 33 21.96 6.94 -5.85
CA ILE A 33 21.43 8.29 -6.08
C ILE A 33 21.72 9.18 -4.87
N VAL A 34 21.57 8.68 -3.63
CA VAL A 34 21.94 9.43 -2.42
C VAL A 34 23.41 9.84 -2.47
N SER A 35 24.32 8.93 -2.82
CA SER A 35 25.75 9.22 -2.93
C SER A 35 26.05 10.29 -3.98
N ILE A 36 25.45 10.19 -5.16
CA ILE A 36 25.58 11.18 -6.24
C ILE A 36 25.04 12.55 -5.79
N MET A 37 23.87 12.57 -5.17
CA MET A 37 23.21 13.80 -4.73
C MET A 37 23.97 14.51 -3.61
N ARG A 38 24.85 13.85 -2.84
CA ARG A 38 25.72 14.54 -1.87
C ARG A 38 26.51 15.67 -2.52
N LYS A 39 26.99 15.46 -3.75
CA LYS A 39 27.82 16.41 -4.51
C LYS A 39 27.03 17.38 -5.40
N ARG A 40 25.70 17.28 -5.47
CA ARG A 40 24.85 18.10 -6.38
C ARG A 40 23.86 18.99 -5.64
N ALA A 41 23.36 20.04 -6.28
CA ALA A 41 22.25 20.82 -5.73
C ALA A 41 20.92 20.04 -5.80
N ALA A 42 19.93 20.43 -5.00
CA ALA A 42 18.60 19.81 -5.03
C ALA A 42 17.85 20.15 -6.32
N PHE A 43 17.16 19.18 -6.93
CA PHE A 43 16.43 19.41 -8.17
C PHE A 43 15.05 20.07 -7.95
N GLY A 44 14.68 20.96 -8.87
CA GLY A 44 13.39 21.68 -8.90
C GLY A 44 12.21 20.87 -9.48
N LEU A 45 11.97 19.65 -8.98
CA LEU A 45 11.00 18.69 -9.57
C LEU A 45 9.53 18.95 -9.20
N ARG A 46 9.14 20.20 -8.96
CA ARG A 46 7.81 20.52 -8.39
C ARG A 46 6.65 20.12 -9.30
N ARG A 47 6.72 20.47 -10.60
CA ARG A 47 5.68 20.14 -11.58
C ARG A 47 5.57 18.63 -11.79
N ALA A 48 6.70 17.95 -11.97
CA ALA A 48 6.75 16.50 -12.10
C ALA A 48 6.15 15.78 -10.87
N LEU A 49 6.50 16.22 -9.66
CA LEU A 49 5.94 15.67 -8.42
C LEU A 49 4.43 15.94 -8.29
N LEU A 50 3.96 17.11 -8.72
CA LEU A 50 2.53 17.41 -8.74
C LEU A 50 1.78 16.46 -9.68
N CYS A 51 2.23 16.33 -10.94
CA CYS A 51 1.63 15.42 -11.92
C CYS A 51 1.66 13.97 -11.42
N TRP A 52 2.77 13.54 -10.83
CA TRP A 52 2.93 12.22 -10.22
C TRP A 52 1.89 11.95 -9.13
N ASN A 53 1.78 12.86 -8.16
CA ASN A 53 0.82 12.71 -7.07
C ASN A 53 -0.64 12.76 -7.55
N VAL A 54 -0.96 13.61 -8.53
CA VAL A 54 -2.30 13.66 -9.13
C VAL A 54 -2.63 12.36 -9.86
N ALA A 55 -1.67 11.81 -10.64
CA ALA A 55 -1.86 10.55 -11.34
C ALA A 55 -2.10 9.39 -10.36
N LEU A 56 -1.30 9.28 -9.29
CA LEU A 56 -1.47 8.24 -8.28
C LEU A 56 -2.76 8.42 -7.47
N ALA A 57 -3.16 9.65 -7.18
CA ALA A 57 -4.43 9.94 -6.52
C ALA A 57 -5.63 9.50 -7.38
N ALA A 58 -5.63 9.88 -8.67
CA ALA A 58 -6.67 9.51 -9.61
C ALA A 58 -6.74 8.00 -9.82
N PHE A 59 -5.58 7.36 -10.06
CA PHE A 59 -5.47 5.90 -10.16
C PHE A 59 -6.06 5.19 -8.94
N SER A 60 -5.69 5.66 -7.73
CA SER A 60 -6.17 5.07 -6.49
C SER A 60 -7.67 5.26 -6.29
N LEU A 61 -8.22 6.43 -6.66
CA LEU A 61 -9.65 6.70 -6.61
C LEU A 61 -10.43 5.81 -7.58
N PHE A 62 -9.95 5.65 -8.81
CA PHE A 62 -10.58 4.74 -9.78
C PHE A 62 -10.52 3.29 -9.29
N GLY A 63 -9.38 2.84 -8.77
CA GLY A 63 -9.24 1.50 -8.18
C GLY A 63 -10.21 1.28 -7.01
N PHE A 64 -10.36 2.28 -6.13
CA PHE A 64 -11.33 2.24 -5.04
C PHE A 64 -12.77 2.09 -5.56
N ILE A 65 -13.20 2.94 -6.49
CA ILE A 65 -14.55 2.90 -7.04
C ILE A 65 -14.82 1.56 -7.73
N ARG A 66 -13.88 1.07 -8.53
CA ARG A 66 -14.05 -0.15 -9.34
C ARG A 66 -14.02 -1.44 -8.52
N THR A 67 -13.36 -1.43 -7.36
CA THR A 67 -13.36 -2.58 -6.44
C THR A 67 -14.48 -2.52 -5.40
N SER A 68 -15.11 -1.36 -5.19
CA SER A 68 -16.15 -1.18 -4.17
C SER A 68 -17.43 -1.99 -4.44
N ASP A 69 -17.87 -2.08 -5.70
CA ASP A 69 -19.08 -2.83 -6.05
C ASP A 69 -18.96 -4.31 -5.63
N GLU A 70 -17.86 -4.96 -6.00
CA GLU A 70 -17.59 -6.34 -5.61
C GLU A 70 -17.40 -6.48 -4.09
N PHE A 71 -16.67 -5.54 -3.47
CA PHE A 71 -16.43 -5.52 -2.04
C PHE A 71 -17.74 -5.54 -1.24
N PHE A 72 -18.65 -4.60 -1.52
CA PHE A 72 -19.92 -4.50 -0.82
C PHE A 72 -20.88 -5.62 -1.21
N SER A 73 -20.91 -6.03 -2.49
CA SER A 73 -21.74 -7.15 -2.94
C SER A 73 -21.38 -8.43 -2.18
N VAL A 74 -20.08 -8.73 -2.02
CA VAL A 74 -19.65 -9.92 -1.27
C VAL A 74 -19.92 -9.77 0.22
N LEU A 75 -19.59 -8.62 0.80
CA LEU A 75 -19.76 -8.39 2.24
C LEU A 75 -21.23 -8.46 2.66
N LEU A 76 -22.13 -7.86 1.89
CA LEU A 76 -23.55 -7.77 2.23
C LEU A 76 -24.34 -9.05 1.87
N LYS A 77 -24.01 -9.73 0.78
CA LYS A 77 -24.75 -10.93 0.32
C LYS A 77 -24.22 -12.24 0.90
N TYR A 78 -22.89 -12.38 1.01
CA TYR A 78 -22.25 -13.62 1.45
C TYR A 78 -21.63 -13.52 2.85
N GLY A 79 -21.58 -12.31 3.42
CA GLY A 79 -21.11 -12.07 4.78
C GLY A 79 -19.59 -11.92 4.92
N TYR A 80 -19.18 -11.57 6.14
CA TYR A 80 -17.79 -11.24 6.45
C TYR A 80 -16.81 -12.40 6.21
N TYR A 81 -17.17 -13.62 6.61
CA TYR A 81 -16.34 -14.82 6.39
C TYR A 81 -15.97 -15.00 4.91
N GLN A 82 -16.95 -14.93 4.01
CA GLN A 82 -16.70 -15.06 2.57
C GLN A 82 -15.85 -13.91 2.04
N SER A 83 -16.10 -12.67 2.50
CA SER A 83 -15.33 -11.49 2.07
C SER A 83 -13.84 -11.56 2.45
N VAL A 84 -13.48 -12.30 3.50
CA VAL A 84 -12.11 -12.41 4.02
C VAL A 84 -11.42 -13.69 3.56
N CYS A 85 -12.14 -14.81 3.44
CA CYS A 85 -11.52 -16.11 3.22
C CYS A 85 -11.46 -16.58 1.77
N TYR A 86 -12.25 -16.01 0.87
CA TYR A 86 -12.31 -16.44 -0.53
C TYR A 86 -12.08 -15.26 -1.47
N SER A 87 -11.25 -15.47 -2.49
CA SER A 87 -10.90 -14.44 -3.44
C SER A 87 -11.99 -14.13 -4.46
N TYR A 88 -11.85 -13.02 -5.16
CA TYR A 88 -12.75 -12.61 -6.24
C TYR A 88 -12.53 -13.49 -7.48
N LYS A 89 -13.52 -13.45 -8.38
CA LYS A 89 -13.45 -14.17 -9.66
C LYS A 89 -12.25 -13.67 -10.49
N PRO A 90 -11.39 -14.55 -11.01
CA PRO A 90 -10.16 -14.13 -11.68
C PRO A 90 -10.35 -13.37 -13.00
N ASP A 91 -11.51 -13.51 -13.64
CA ASP A 91 -11.95 -12.80 -14.86
C ASP A 91 -12.77 -11.53 -14.55
N GLY A 92 -12.96 -11.20 -13.26
CA GLY A 92 -13.73 -10.04 -12.83
C GLY A 92 -12.96 -8.72 -12.86
N VAL A 93 -13.70 -7.62 -12.82
CA VAL A 93 -13.16 -6.24 -12.73
C VAL A 93 -12.18 -6.09 -11.56
N THR A 94 -12.52 -6.66 -10.39
CA THR A 94 -11.66 -6.61 -9.19
C THR A 94 -10.33 -7.33 -9.41
N SER A 95 -10.29 -8.39 -10.23
CA SER A 95 -9.05 -9.09 -10.56
C SER A 95 -8.10 -8.23 -11.38
N TYR A 96 -8.63 -7.56 -12.41
CA TYR A 96 -7.85 -6.58 -13.17
C TYR A 96 -7.29 -5.47 -12.26
N TRP A 97 -8.13 -4.88 -11.41
CA TRP A 97 -7.68 -3.82 -10.50
C TRP A 97 -6.72 -4.32 -9.43
N SER A 98 -6.78 -5.58 -9.05
CA SER A 98 -5.80 -6.18 -8.13
C SER A 98 -4.44 -6.43 -8.79
N LEU A 99 -4.42 -6.77 -10.07
CA LEU A 99 -3.18 -6.79 -10.86
C LEU A 99 -2.61 -5.37 -11.01
N MET A 100 -3.46 -4.38 -11.30
CA MET A 100 -3.02 -2.98 -11.36
C MET A 100 -2.50 -2.50 -10.02
N PHE A 101 -3.07 -2.95 -8.90
CA PHE A 101 -2.58 -2.67 -7.56
C PHE A 101 -1.16 -3.21 -7.34
N LEU A 102 -0.88 -4.45 -7.76
CA LEU A 102 0.48 -5.01 -7.70
C LEU A 102 1.47 -4.17 -8.51
N ILE A 103 1.10 -3.81 -9.74
CA ILE A 103 1.94 -2.95 -10.59
C ILE A 103 2.14 -1.57 -9.95
N SER A 104 1.12 -1.01 -9.31
CA SER A 104 1.24 0.29 -8.65
C SER A 104 2.29 0.28 -7.55
N LYS A 105 2.48 -0.81 -6.81
CA LYS A 105 3.53 -0.89 -5.77
C LYS A 105 4.94 -0.76 -6.35
N ALA A 106 5.17 -1.27 -7.56
CA ALA A 106 6.44 -1.07 -8.26
C ALA A 106 6.58 0.38 -8.74
N VAL A 107 5.51 0.99 -9.26
CA VAL A 107 5.51 2.40 -9.70
C VAL A 107 5.76 3.34 -8.51
N GLU A 108 5.13 3.08 -7.37
CA GLU A 108 5.23 3.86 -6.13
C GLU A 108 6.67 3.93 -5.57
N LEU A 109 7.58 3.04 -5.97
CA LEU A 109 9.02 3.16 -5.67
C LEU A 109 9.61 4.50 -6.17
N GLY A 110 8.99 5.09 -7.20
CA GLY A 110 9.32 6.41 -7.72
C GLY A 110 9.20 7.54 -6.68
N ASP A 111 8.35 7.39 -5.66
CA ASP A 111 8.21 8.38 -4.58
C ASP A 111 9.55 8.64 -3.89
N THR A 112 10.33 7.58 -3.66
CA THR A 112 11.64 7.69 -3.02
C THR A 112 12.64 8.44 -3.89
N PHE A 113 12.60 8.25 -5.21
CA PHE A 113 13.46 9.00 -6.12
C PHE A 113 13.16 10.50 -6.07
N PHE A 114 11.90 10.91 -6.02
CA PHE A 114 11.54 12.32 -5.82
C PHE A 114 12.04 12.88 -4.48
N ILE A 115 12.00 12.09 -3.40
CA ILE A 115 12.52 12.51 -2.08
C ILE A 115 14.03 12.74 -2.16
N VAL A 116 14.78 11.78 -2.68
CA VAL A 116 16.25 11.82 -2.72
C VAL A 116 16.74 12.91 -3.68
N LEU A 117 16.18 13.01 -4.89
CA LEU A 117 16.56 14.03 -5.87
C LEU A 117 16.28 15.46 -5.39
N ARG A 118 15.31 15.63 -4.50
CA ARG A 118 14.99 16.92 -3.87
C ARG A 118 15.74 17.15 -2.55
N LYS A 119 16.68 16.27 -2.17
CA LYS A 119 17.42 16.31 -0.89
C LYS A 119 16.51 16.40 0.34
N ARG A 120 15.36 15.71 0.31
CA ARG A 120 14.50 15.59 1.48
C ARG A 120 14.93 14.38 2.33
N PRO A 121 14.75 14.43 3.66
CA PRO A 121 15.18 13.34 4.53
C PRO A 121 14.35 12.09 4.23
N LEU A 122 15.03 11.02 3.79
CA LEU A 122 14.43 9.71 3.59
C LEU A 122 14.36 8.98 4.94
N ILE A 123 13.15 8.72 5.42
CA ILE A 123 12.92 8.05 6.71
C ILE A 123 12.84 6.54 6.54
N PHE A 124 13.28 5.79 7.57
CA PHE A 124 13.21 4.32 7.61
C PHE A 124 11.84 3.78 7.21
N LEU A 125 10.78 4.33 7.81
CA LEU A 125 9.40 3.92 7.57
C LEU A 125 9.04 3.92 6.07
N HIS A 126 9.54 4.88 5.29
CA HIS A 126 9.16 5.03 3.89
C HIS A 126 9.72 3.89 3.03
N TYR A 127 11.04 3.70 2.99
CA TYR A 127 11.61 2.68 2.13
C TYR A 127 11.36 1.26 2.65
N TYR A 128 11.27 1.07 3.97
CA TYR A 128 10.84 -0.20 4.56
C TYR A 128 9.41 -0.56 4.11
N HIS A 129 8.49 0.41 4.19
CA HIS A 129 7.11 0.23 3.73
C HIS A 129 7.06 -0.20 2.26
N HIS A 130 7.69 0.56 1.36
CA HIS A 130 7.62 0.28 -0.08
C HIS A 130 8.17 -1.11 -0.45
N ILE A 131 9.25 -1.55 0.19
CA ILE A 131 9.80 -2.90 -0.02
C ILE A 131 8.83 -3.97 0.50
N ALA A 132 8.38 -3.82 1.75
CA ALA A 132 7.52 -4.82 2.39
C ALA A 132 6.18 -4.98 1.67
N VAL A 133 5.53 -3.88 1.25
CA VAL A 133 4.26 -3.96 0.52
C VAL A 133 4.42 -4.53 -0.88
N LEU A 134 5.52 -4.24 -1.57
CA LEU A 134 5.78 -4.81 -2.90
C LEU A 134 5.93 -6.34 -2.82
N ILE A 135 6.77 -6.81 -1.90
CA ILE A 135 6.99 -8.25 -1.69
C ILE A 135 5.71 -8.94 -1.25
N TYR A 136 5.02 -8.37 -0.25
CA TYR A 136 3.80 -8.98 0.27
C TYR A 136 2.69 -9.03 -0.77
N THR A 137 2.49 -7.96 -1.55
CA THR A 137 1.46 -7.94 -2.60
C THR A 137 1.77 -8.94 -3.71
N ALA A 138 3.05 -9.09 -4.12
CA ALA A 138 3.44 -10.08 -5.12
C ALA A 138 3.20 -11.51 -4.63
N HIS A 139 3.64 -11.81 -3.40
CA HIS A 139 3.45 -13.12 -2.78
C HIS A 139 1.96 -13.44 -2.56
N SER A 140 1.18 -12.46 -2.10
CA SER A 140 -0.27 -12.60 -1.88
C SER A 140 -1.05 -12.75 -3.19
N GLY A 141 -0.63 -12.06 -4.26
CA GLY A 141 -1.17 -12.24 -5.60
C GLY A 141 -0.91 -13.64 -6.17
N ALA A 142 0.27 -14.21 -5.94
CA ALA A 142 0.60 -15.58 -6.34
C ALA A 142 -0.26 -16.65 -5.63
N GLU A 143 -0.61 -16.42 -4.36
CA GLU A 143 -1.55 -17.28 -3.62
C GLU A 143 -3.03 -16.99 -3.92
N HIS A 144 -3.30 -15.92 -4.69
CA HIS A 144 -4.65 -15.43 -4.96
C HIS A 144 -5.47 -15.22 -3.67
N THR A 145 -4.88 -14.63 -2.62
CA THR A 145 -5.49 -14.65 -1.28
C THR A 145 -6.85 -13.92 -1.20
N GLY A 146 -7.79 -14.48 -0.43
CA GLY A 146 -9.11 -13.88 -0.24
C GLY A 146 -9.10 -12.56 0.52
N SER A 147 -8.26 -12.46 1.56
CA SER A 147 -8.15 -11.26 2.39
C SER A 147 -7.57 -10.07 1.62
N GLY A 148 -6.88 -10.33 0.50
CA GLY A 148 -6.41 -9.33 -0.45
C GLY A 148 -7.50 -8.34 -0.85
N ARG A 149 -8.77 -8.77 -0.93
CA ARG A 149 -9.92 -7.89 -1.19
C ARG A 149 -9.99 -6.70 -0.21
N TRP A 150 -9.90 -6.97 1.09
CA TRP A 150 -9.94 -5.95 2.12
C TRP A 150 -8.71 -5.05 2.05
N PHE A 151 -7.52 -5.65 1.93
CA PHE A 151 -6.24 -4.93 1.89
C PHE A 151 -6.15 -3.97 0.70
N ILE A 152 -6.54 -4.42 -0.48
CA ILE A 152 -6.52 -3.63 -1.72
C ILE A 152 -7.54 -2.49 -1.62
N TRP A 153 -8.79 -2.81 -1.23
CA TRP A 153 -9.87 -1.82 -1.15
C TRP A 153 -9.53 -0.68 -0.19
N MET A 154 -9.09 -1.00 1.04
CA MET A 154 -8.74 0.05 2.01
C MET A 154 -7.47 0.81 1.63
N ASN A 155 -6.48 0.16 1.00
CA ASN A 155 -5.27 0.86 0.56
C ASN A 155 -5.59 1.84 -0.57
N TYR A 156 -6.45 1.48 -1.54
CA TYR A 156 -6.89 2.41 -2.57
C TYR A 156 -7.58 3.64 -1.99
N LEU A 157 -8.45 3.46 -1.00
CA LEU A 157 -9.07 4.58 -0.29
C LEU A 157 -8.02 5.49 0.34
N VAL A 158 -7.14 4.93 1.17
CA VAL A 158 -6.15 5.72 1.92
C VAL A 158 -5.12 6.36 0.99
N HIS A 159 -4.68 5.67 -0.07
CA HIS A 159 -3.75 6.22 -1.06
C HIS A 159 -4.39 7.34 -1.87
N SER A 160 -5.68 7.25 -2.21
CA SER A 160 -6.37 8.35 -2.89
C SER A 160 -6.35 9.63 -2.04
N VAL A 161 -6.58 9.52 -0.73
CA VAL A 161 -6.54 10.64 0.23
C VAL A 161 -5.12 11.15 0.44
N MET A 162 -4.15 10.24 0.64
CA MET A 162 -2.74 10.58 0.88
C MET A 162 -2.11 11.30 -0.31
N TYR A 163 -2.25 10.76 -1.53
CA TYR A 163 -1.67 11.39 -2.72
C TYR A 163 -2.38 12.68 -3.10
N SER A 164 -3.68 12.82 -2.82
CA SER A 164 -4.39 14.11 -2.96
C SER A 164 -3.79 15.16 -2.03
N TYR A 165 -3.50 14.80 -0.78
CA TYR A 165 -2.79 15.68 0.16
C TYR A 165 -1.39 16.06 -0.35
N TYR A 166 -0.61 15.09 -0.85
CA TYR A 166 0.72 15.37 -1.41
C TYR A 166 0.68 16.20 -2.69
N ALA A 167 -0.36 16.05 -3.52
CA ALA A 167 -0.56 16.91 -4.68
C ALA A 167 -0.78 18.37 -4.26
N ILE A 168 -1.62 18.62 -3.24
CA ILE A 168 -1.84 19.97 -2.69
C ILE A 168 -0.53 20.56 -2.15
N VAL A 169 0.26 19.77 -1.41
CA VAL A 169 1.56 20.21 -0.90
C VAL A 169 2.55 20.48 -2.05
N ALA A 170 2.58 19.65 -3.09
CA ALA A 170 3.42 19.84 -4.27
C ALA A 170 3.01 21.07 -5.10
N SER A 171 1.73 21.44 -5.09
CA SER A 171 1.23 22.70 -5.66
C SER A 171 1.72 23.93 -4.89
N GLY A 172 2.51 23.77 -3.82
CA GLY A 172 3.10 24.80 -2.97
C GLY A 172 2.14 25.43 -1.97
N ARG A 173 0.93 24.87 -1.85
CA ARG A 173 0.01 25.23 -0.77
C ARG A 173 0.46 24.54 0.51
N ARG A 174 0.22 25.20 1.65
CA ARG A 174 0.46 24.64 2.99
C ARG A 174 -0.89 24.30 3.62
N PRO A 175 -1.42 23.09 3.41
CA PRO A 175 -2.70 22.71 4.00
C PRO A 175 -2.61 22.79 5.54
N PRO A 176 -3.71 23.12 6.23
CA PRO A 176 -3.76 23.15 7.69
C PRO A 176 -3.27 21.84 8.31
N LYS A 177 -2.63 21.91 9.49
CA LYS A 177 -2.13 20.75 10.24
C LYS A 177 -3.20 19.66 10.43
N ARG A 178 -4.47 20.06 10.56
CA ARG A 178 -5.62 19.15 10.70
C ARG A 178 -5.72 18.15 9.54
N PHE A 179 -5.50 18.58 8.30
CA PHE A 179 -5.51 17.68 7.14
C PHE A 179 -4.41 16.63 7.22
N ALA A 180 -3.20 17.03 7.62
CA ALA A 180 -2.09 16.11 7.79
C ALA A 180 -2.39 15.06 8.89
N ILE A 181 -2.97 15.50 10.00
CA ILE A 181 -3.42 14.61 11.08
C ILE A 181 -4.46 13.63 10.55
N THR A 182 -5.50 14.10 9.84
CA THR A 182 -6.54 13.24 9.26
C THR A 182 -5.97 12.18 8.32
N VAL A 183 -5.01 12.54 7.45
CA VAL A 183 -4.34 11.58 6.56
C VAL A 183 -3.62 10.50 7.37
N THR A 184 -2.83 10.88 8.38
CA THR A 184 -2.12 9.89 9.21
C THR A 184 -3.08 9.07 10.06
N SER A 185 -4.20 9.65 10.51
CA SER A 185 -5.26 8.91 11.21
C SER A 185 -5.87 7.83 10.31
N PHE A 186 -6.19 8.13 9.05
CA PHE A 186 -6.67 7.12 8.09
C PHE A 186 -5.66 6.00 7.88
N GLN A 187 -4.35 6.32 7.79
CA GLN A 187 -3.30 5.31 7.67
C GLN A 187 -3.22 4.41 8.91
N ILE A 188 -3.32 4.97 10.12
CA ILE A 188 -3.31 4.20 11.36
C ILE A 188 -4.55 3.29 11.44
N THR A 189 -5.73 3.82 11.13
CA THR A 189 -6.97 3.05 11.08
C THR A 189 -6.86 1.89 10.10
N GLN A 190 -6.26 2.10 8.92
CA GLN A 190 -5.98 1.03 7.95
C GLN A 190 -5.12 -0.09 8.56
N MET A 191 -4.09 0.26 9.33
CA MET A 191 -3.25 -0.75 9.97
C MET A 191 -4.02 -1.57 11.01
N ILE A 192 -4.86 -0.91 11.83
CA ILE A 192 -5.68 -1.57 12.85
C ILE A 192 -6.71 -2.49 12.19
N VAL A 193 -7.43 -2.01 11.17
CA VAL A 193 -8.39 -2.82 10.42
C VAL A 193 -7.68 -4.01 9.75
N GLY A 194 -6.49 -3.81 9.19
CA GLY A 194 -5.69 -4.88 8.62
C GLY A 194 -5.29 -5.97 9.63
N LEU A 195 -4.94 -5.58 10.86
CA LEU A 195 -4.69 -6.53 11.96
C LEU A 195 -5.95 -7.34 12.31
N ILE A 196 -7.12 -6.69 12.34
CA ILE A 196 -8.40 -7.37 12.58
C ILE A 196 -8.69 -8.37 11.45
N VAL A 197 -8.41 -8.01 10.19
CA VAL A 197 -8.55 -8.93 9.05
C VAL A 197 -7.59 -10.12 9.16
N CYS A 198 -6.29 -9.91 9.43
CA CYS A 198 -5.35 -11.05 9.59
C CYS A 198 -5.81 -11.94 10.78
N ALA A 199 -6.27 -11.36 11.90
CA ALA A 199 -6.81 -12.12 13.04
C ALA A 199 -8.09 -12.91 12.69
N SER A 200 -8.96 -12.31 11.86
CA SER A 200 -10.18 -12.98 11.36
C SER A 200 -9.84 -14.17 10.48
N VAL A 201 -8.85 -14.05 9.59
CA VAL A 201 -8.35 -15.17 8.76
C VAL A 201 -7.85 -16.30 9.66
N ILE A 202 -7.03 -15.99 10.67
CA ILE A 202 -6.51 -16.99 11.62
C ILE A 202 -7.66 -17.69 12.36
N PHE A 203 -8.62 -16.91 12.87
CA PHE A 203 -9.79 -17.44 13.57
C PHE A 203 -10.60 -18.39 12.67
N TYR A 204 -10.93 -17.97 11.44
CA TYR A 204 -11.71 -18.80 10.55
C TYR A 204 -10.94 -20.03 10.08
N LYS A 205 -9.65 -19.91 9.79
CA LYS A 205 -8.80 -21.03 9.36
C LYS A 205 -8.69 -22.14 10.40
N SER A 206 -8.83 -21.81 11.70
CA SER A 206 -8.86 -22.84 12.76
C SER A 206 -10.17 -23.63 12.84
N ARG A 207 -11.23 -23.17 12.16
CA ARG A 207 -12.59 -23.76 12.25
C ARG A 207 -13.17 -24.21 10.91
N ARG A 208 -12.73 -23.60 9.81
CA ARG A 208 -13.29 -23.72 8.46
C ARG A 208 -12.20 -23.51 7.43
N GLU A 209 -12.49 -23.88 6.19
CA GLU A 209 -11.58 -23.63 5.08
C GLU A 209 -11.41 -22.13 4.81
N CYS A 210 -10.19 -21.73 4.49
CA CYS A 210 -9.85 -20.35 4.15
C CYS A 210 -8.66 -20.42 3.18
N GLN A 211 -8.80 -19.75 2.02
CA GLN A 211 -7.90 -19.93 0.88
C GLN A 211 -6.45 -19.52 1.19
N GLN A 212 -6.26 -18.53 2.06
CA GLN A 212 -4.94 -17.99 2.40
C GLN A 212 -4.08 -19.00 3.18
N SER A 213 -2.81 -19.14 2.81
CA SER A 213 -1.88 -20.06 3.48
C SER A 213 -1.48 -19.57 4.88
N SER A 214 -1.13 -20.50 5.78
CA SER A 214 -0.67 -20.15 7.14
C SER A 214 0.61 -19.30 7.13
N PRO A 215 1.63 -19.59 6.29
CA PRO A 215 2.80 -18.72 6.16
C PRO A 215 2.45 -17.30 5.68
N ASN A 216 1.52 -17.18 4.73
CA ASN A 216 1.12 -15.87 4.19
C ASN A 216 0.39 -15.02 5.24
N VAL A 217 -0.52 -15.60 6.02
CA VAL A 217 -1.20 -14.85 7.09
C VAL A 217 -0.26 -14.50 8.24
N ALA A 218 0.75 -15.33 8.53
CA ALA A 218 1.80 -14.97 9.48
C ALA A 218 2.63 -13.76 8.98
N LEU A 219 2.98 -13.76 7.69
CA LEU A 219 3.66 -12.62 7.05
C LEU A 219 2.79 -11.35 7.03
N CYS A 220 1.48 -11.48 6.74
CA CYS A 220 0.46 -10.42 6.86
C CYS A 220 0.52 -9.76 8.22
N LEU A 221 0.41 -10.58 9.27
CA LEU A 221 0.36 -10.13 10.65
C LEU A 221 1.65 -9.41 11.05
N LEU A 222 2.81 -9.98 10.70
CA LEU A 222 4.11 -9.38 10.98
C LEU A 222 4.24 -7.98 10.36
N ILE A 223 3.88 -7.83 9.08
CA ILE A 223 4.00 -6.57 8.35
C ILE A 223 3.00 -5.53 8.88
N TYR A 224 1.74 -5.91 9.08
CA TYR A 224 0.73 -4.97 9.59
C TYR A 224 1.02 -4.55 11.04
N ALA A 225 1.54 -5.44 11.88
CA ALA A 225 1.94 -5.11 13.24
C ALA A 225 3.13 -4.16 13.25
N SER A 226 4.15 -4.41 12.42
CA SER A 226 5.32 -3.54 12.32
C SER A 226 4.93 -2.14 11.83
N PHE A 227 4.04 -2.05 10.83
CA PHE A 227 3.53 -0.78 10.34
C PHE A 227 2.69 -0.04 11.37
N ALA A 228 1.77 -0.71 12.07
CA ALA A 228 0.98 -0.09 13.13
C ALA A 228 1.88 0.60 14.18
N ILE A 229 2.92 -0.11 14.64
CA ILE A 229 3.89 0.42 15.60
C ILE A 229 4.63 1.63 15.01
N LEU A 230 5.11 1.54 13.77
CA LEU A 230 5.88 2.61 13.14
C LEU A 230 5.03 3.86 12.86
N PHE A 231 3.78 3.70 12.42
CA PHE A 231 2.86 4.81 12.18
C PHE A 231 2.44 5.50 13.49
N VAL A 232 2.18 4.74 14.56
CA VAL A 232 1.90 5.31 15.89
C VAL A 232 3.12 6.08 16.41
N ARG A 233 4.34 5.51 16.27
CA ARG A 233 5.58 6.21 16.63
C ARG A 233 5.78 7.49 15.81
N PHE A 234 5.50 7.45 14.51
CA PHE A 234 5.54 8.62 13.63
C PHE A 234 4.54 9.69 14.09
N PHE A 235 3.28 9.33 14.32
CA PHE A 235 2.23 10.25 14.76
C PHE A 235 2.58 10.93 16.08
N ARG A 236 3.05 10.17 17.07
CA ARG A 236 3.46 10.70 18.37
C ARG A 236 4.63 11.68 18.25
N LYS A 237 5.60 11.39 17.38
CA LYS A 237 6.75 12.27 17.12
C LYS A 237 6.35 13.54 16.36
N ALA A 238 5.51 13.42 15.34
CA ALA A 238 5.17 14.50 14.42
C ALA A 238 4.12 15.46 14.99
N TYR A 239 3.14 14.97 15.75
CA TYR A 239 1.98 15.78 16.14
C TYR A 239 1.90 16.07 17.63
N ILE A 240 2.19 15.08 18.48
CA ILE A 240 2.10 15.24 19.94
C ILE A 240 3.35 15.93 20.47
N ARG A 241 4.54 15.34 20.28
CA ARG A 241 5.80 15.90 20.80
C ARG A 241 6.21 17.21 20.12
N SER A 242 5.74 17.45 18.89
CA SER A 242 6.00 18.72 18.20
C SER A 242 5.13 19.86 18.73
N ASP A 243 3.94 19.60 19.29
CA ASP A 243 3.12 20.64 19.91
C ASP A 243 3.68 21.03 21.27
N THR A 244 4.15 20.07 22.07
CA THR A 244 4.77 20.35 23.37
C THR A 244 5.99 21.27 23.26
N LYS A 245 6.75 21.20 22.15
CA LYS A 245 7.89 22.10 21.89
C LYS A 245 7.51 23.50 21.38
N LYS A 246 6.26 23.73 20.99
CA LYS A 246 5.76 25.05 20.55
C LYS A 246 4.98 25.78 21.63
N SER A 247 4.57 25.08 22.70
CA SER A 247 3.89 25.62 23.87
C SER A 247 4.84 25.93 25.05
N LEU A 248 6.15 25.83 24.82
CA LEU A 248 7.25 26.22 25.70
C LEU A 248 8.07 27.28 24.96
#